data_AF-A0A941V6N7-F1
#
_entry.id   AF-A0A941V6N7-F1
#
_cell.length_a   1.000
_cell.length_b   1.000
_cell.length_c   1.000
_cell.angle_alpha   90.00
_cell.angle_beta   90.00
_cell.angle_gamma   90.00
#
_symmetry.space_group_name_H-M   'P 1'
#
loop_
_entity.id
_entity.type
_entity.pdbx_description
1 polymer ?
#
loop_
_entity_poly.entity_id
_entity_poly.type
_entity_poly.pdbx_seq_one_letter_code
_entity_poly.pdbx_strand_id
1 'polypeptide(L)'
;MEIIKNTVVTLDYTVRDPEGNVVDDGANPLVYLHGGYDAIFPLLEEKLHGMNTGEKLNIKLQPDDAFGEFDESLVLVEDRELFPADIEVGMAFERVGDDGEDDMVFRITDIADKKVVVDGNHPLAGMALIFDVTIRDVRAATAEELEHGHVHGEHGHHH
;
A
#
# COMPACT_ATOMS: atom_id res chain seq x y z
N MET A 1 -18.07 11.61 15.96
CA MET A 1 -18.68 10.27 15.77
C MET A 1 -17.57 9.27 16.01
N GLU A 2 -17.88 8.12 16.60
CA GLU A 2 -16.90 7.05 16.81
C GLU A 2 -16.71 6.25 15.52
N ILE A 3 -15.48 5.80 15.25
CA ILE A 3 -15.17 4.89 14.15
C ILE A 3 -15.71 3.50 14.49
N ILE A 4 -16.75 3.10 13.76
CA ILE A 4 -17.35 1.77 13.86
C ILE A 4 -17.58 1.20 12.46
N LYS A 5 -17.99 -0.06 12.38
CA LYS A 5 -18.34 -0.70 11.11
C LYS A 5 -19.36 0.15 10.33
N ASN A 6 -19.17 0.25 9.01
CA ASN A 6 -19.99 1.01 8.06
C ASN A 6 -19.88 2.53 8.22
N THR A 7 -18.70 3.01 8.63
CA THR A 7 -18.38 4.44 8.67
C THR A 7 -17.32 4.78 7.62
N VAL A 8 -17.43 5.97 7.05
CA VAL A 8 -16.39 6.54 6.20
C VAL A 8 -15.51 7.41 7.09
N VAL A 9 -14.21 7.14 7.02
CA VAL A 9 -13.21 7.79 7.87
C VAL A 9 -12.26 8.56 6.97
N THR A 10 -12.05 9.83 7.30
CA THR A 10 -11.02 10.67 6.69
C THR A 10 -9.86 10.81 7.65
N LEU A 11 -8.66 10.49 7.18
CA LEU A 11 -7.43 10.50 7.96
C LEU A 11 -6.41 11.42 7.30
N ASP A 12 -5.78 12.28 8.10
CA ASP A 12 -4.49 12.86 7.74
C ASP A 12 -3.42 11.88 8.27
N TYR A 13 -2.46 11.47 7.44
CA TYR A 13 -1.45 10.50 7.84
C TYR A 13 -0.05 10.90 7.39
N THR A 14 0.96 10.31 8.01
CA THR A 14 2.35 10.34 7.57
C THR A 14 2.97 8.99 7.87
N VAL A 15 3.74 8.46 6.92
CA VAL A 15 4.43 7.17 7.05
C VAL A 15 5.93 7.44 7.15
N ARG A 16 6.55 6.83 8.15
CA ARG A 16 8.00 6.90 8.39
C ARG A 16 8.60 5.52 8.49
N ASP A 17 9.89 5.42 8.19
CA ASP A 17 10.67 4.23 8.51
C ASP A 17 11.10 4.25 9.99
N PRO A 18 11.72 3.16 10.51
CA PRO A 18 12.18 3.10 11.89
C PRO A 18 13.36 4.04 12.20
N GLU A 19 14.03 4.57 11.17
CA GLU A 19 15.11 5.56 11.28
C GLU A 19 14.56 7.01 11.32
N GLY A 20 13.26 7.19 11.09
CA GLY A 20 12.54 8.46 11.14
C GLY A 20 12.45 9.19 9.80
N ASN A 21 12.96 8.60 8.71
CA ASN A 21 12.82 9.16 7.38
C ASN A 21 11.37 9.07 6.92
N VAL A 22 10.90 10.10 6.22
CA VAL A 22 9.54 10.12 5.67
C VAL A 22 9.52 9.23 4.43
N VAL A 23 8.69 8.20 4.47
CA VAL A 23 8.42 7.29 3.36
C VAL A 23 7.27 7.83 2.52
N ASP A 24 6.22 8.31 3.18
CA ASP A 24 5.07 8.98 2.56
C ASP A 24 4.63 10.14 3.47
N ASP A 25 4.56 11.35 2.93
CA ASP A 25 4.14 12.53 3.70
C ASP A 25 2.63 12.65 3.85
N GLY A 26 1.84 11.86 3.11
CA GLY A 26 0.38 11.87 3.17
C GLY A 26 -0.22 13.21 2.76
N ALA A 27 0.32 13.82 1.70
CA ALA A 27 -0.09 15.13 1.18
C ALA A 27 -1.61 15.26 0.97
N ASN A 28 -2.28 14.15 0.67
CA ASN A 28 -3.73 14.07 0.56
C ASN A 28 -4.30 13.20 1.68
N PRO A 29 -5.44 13.61 2.28
CA PRO A 29 -6.09 12.81 3.29
C PRO A 29 -6.55 11.46 2.70
N LEU A 30 -6.35 10.41 3.46
CA LEU A 30 -6.84 9.07 3.14
C LEU A 30 -8.30 8.97 3.55
N VAL A 31 -9.18 8.61 2.61
CA VAL A 31 -10.60 8.41 2.86
C VAL A 31 -10.94 6.95 2.58
N TYR A 32 -11.45 6.23 3.58
CA TYR A 32 -11.73 4.81 3.45
C TYR A 32 -13.02 4.39 4.16
N LEU A 33 -13.54 3.22 3.78
CA LEU A 33 -14.72 2.60 4.39
C LEU A 33 -14.28 1.61 5.45
N HIS A 34 -14.70 1.83 6.70
CA HIS A 34 -14.30 1.04 7.85
C HIS A 34 -15.27 -0.10 8.15
N GLY A 35 -14.75 -1.27 8.49
CA GLY A 35 -15.48 -2.43 8.98
C GLY A 35 -15.25 -3.74 8.22
N GLY A 36 -14.05 -3.96 7.68
CA GLY A 36 -13.68 -5.18 6.96
C GLY A 36 -13.98 -5.12 5.46
N TYR A 37 -13.60 -4.02 4.84
CA TYR A 37 -13.70 -3.79 3.39
C TYR A 37 -12.32 -3.81 2.70
N ASP A 38 -11.29 -4.26 3.42
CA ASP A 38 -9.90 -4.37 2.93
C ASP A 38 -9.34 -3.06 2.33
N ALA A 39 -9.83 -1.92 2.80
CA ALA A 39 -9.44 -0.61 2.28
C ALA A 39 -8.12 -0.09 2.88
N ILE A 40 -7.72 -0.59 4.05
CA ILE A 40 -6.46 -0.27 4.75
C ILE A 40 -5.92 -1.52 5.45
N PHE A 41 -4.69 -1.45 5.97
CA PHE A 41 -4.07 -2.56 6.70
C PHE A 41 -4.92 -3.01 7.90
N PRO A 42 -5.16 -4.33 8.08
CA PRO A 42 -6.03 -4.85 9.13
C PRO A 42 -5.64 -4.39 10.54
N LEU A 43 -4.35 -4.36 10.85
CA LEU A 43 -3.86 -3.91 12.16
C LEU A 43 -4.11 -2.41 12.38
N LEU A 44 -4.01 -1.59 11.33
CA LEU A 44 -4.34 -0.16 11.40
C LEU A 44 -5.85 0.03 11.59
N GLU A 45 -6.68 -0.71 10.85
CA GLU A 45 -8.14 -0.68 10.98
C GLU A 45 -8.58 -1.05 12.40
N GLU A 46 -8.08 -2.16 12.95
CA GLU A 46 -8.38 -2.60 14.32
C GLU A 46 -8.09 -1.51 15.35
N LYS A 47 -6.96 -0.80 15.18
CA LYS A 47 -6.50 0.19 16.15
C LYS A 47 -7.23 1.52 16.04
N LEU A 48 -7.78 1.83 14.87
CA LEU A 48 -8.67 2.98 14.66
C LEU A 48 -10.09 2.72 15.16
N HIS A 49 -10.49 1.46 15.29
CA HIS A 49 -11.84 1.10 15.76
C HIS A 49 -12.09 1.67 17.16
N GLY A 50 -13.23 2.34 17.34
CA GLY A 50 -13.60 2.98 18.60
C GLY A 50 -12.99 4.37 18.84
N MET A 51 -12.12 4.86 17.95
CA MET A 51 -11.56 6.21 18.07
C MET A 51 -12.52 7.28 17.54
N ASN A 52 -12.30 8.52 17.96
CA ASN A 52 -13.13 9.68 17.60
C ASN A 52 -12.37 10.70 16.75
N THR A 53 -13.13 11.54 16.06
CA THR A 53 -12.61 12.70 15.33
C THR A 53 -11.71 13.57 16.21
N GLY A 54 -10.54 13.92 15.69
CA GLY A 54 -9.51 14.71 16.37
C GLY A 54 -8.49 13.88 17.17
N GLU A 55 -8.75 12.59 17.39
CA GLU A 55 -7.77 11.71 18.03
C GLU A 55 -6.62 11.36 17.09
N LYS A 56 -5.49 11.01 17.70
CA LYS A 56 -4.25 10.66 17.01
C LYS A 56 -3.81 9.27 17.39
N LEU A 57 -3.29 8.55 16.41
CA LEU A 57 -2.73 7.22 16.58
C LEU A 57 -1.31 7.22 16.00
N ASN A 58 -0.35 6.75 16.78
CA ASN A 58 0.96 6.39 16.28
C ASN A 58 1.09 4.88 16.40
N ILE A 59 1.32 4.20 15.28
CA ILE A 59 1.42 2.74 15.24
C ILE A 59 2.57 2.30 14.36
N LYS A 60 3.29 1.28 14.85
CA LYS A 60 4.32 0.58 14.07
C LYS A 60 3.71 -0.70 13.49
N LEU A 61 3.71 -0.81 12.17
CA LEU A 61 3.39 -2.02 11.43
C LEU A 61 4.69 -2.75 11.13
N GLN A 62 4.76 -4.05 11.43
CA GLN A 62 5.86 -4.89 10.95
C GLN A 62 5.64 -5.21 9.46
N PRO A 63 6.64 -5.74 8.75
CA PRO A 63 6.49 -6.12 7.35
C PRO A 63 5.23 -6.97 7.10
N ASP A 64 5.02 -8.02 7.90
CA ASP A 64 3.83 -8.89 7.85
C ASP A 64 2.49 -8.17 8.05
N ASP A 65 2.48 -7.03 8.76
CA ASP A 65 1.26 -6.24 9.01
C ASP A 65 0.98 -5.21 7.90
N ALA A 66 1.91 -5.03 6.97
CA ALA A 66 1.87 -4.01 5.93
C ALA A 66 2.04 -4.61 4.53
N PHE A 67 3.26 -4.57 3.98
CA PHE A 67 3.56 -4.97 2.59
C PHE A 67 4.16 -6.38 2.47
N GLY A 68 4.17 -7.15 3.55
CA GLY A 68 4.77 -8.47 3.63
C GLY A 68 6.28 -8.44 3.89
N GLU A 69 6.81 -9.61 4.22
CA GLU A 69 8.25 -9.85 4.29
C GLU A 69 8.88 -9.73 2.90
N PHE A 70 10.17 -9.42 2.87
CA PHE A 70 10.94 -9.45 1.63
C PHE A 70 11.19 -10.91 1.23
N ASP A 71 10.74 -11.30 0.05
CA ASP A 71 10.90 -12.64 -0.49
C ASP A 71 12.07 -12.69 -1.48
N GLU A 72 13.17 -13.31 -1.06
CA GLU A 72 14.37 -13.51 -1.90
C GLU A 72 14.08 -14.34 -3.16
N SER A 73 13.02 -15.16 -3.16
CA SER A 73 12.63 -15.97 -4.33
C SER A 73 12.00 -15.14 -5.46
N LEU A 74 11.52 -13.93 -5.14
CA LEU A 74 11.02 -12.95 -6.12
C LEU A 74 12.15 -12.10 -6.72
N VAL A 75 13.38 -12.27 -6.25
CA VAL A 75 14.57 -11.66 -6.84
C VAL A 75 15.16 -12.61 -7.88
N LEU A 76 15.07 -12.23 -9.14
CA LEU A 76 15.48 -13.05 -10.27
C LEU A 76 16.66 -12.42 -11.02
N VAL A 77 17.55 -13.29 -11.48
CA VAL A 77 18.70 -12.90 -12.31
C VAL A 77 18.47 -13.45 -13.72
N GLU A 78 18.11 -12.57 -14.63
CA GLU A 78 17.72 -12.92 -15.98
C GLU A 78 18.80 -12.48 -16.99
N ASP A 79 18.80 -13.10 -18.17
CA ASP A 79 19.72 -12.72 -19.23
C ASP A 79 19.33 -11.38 -19.85
N ARG A 80 20.32 -10.49 -20.03
CA ARG A 80 20.12 -9.15 -20.61
C ARG A 80 19.46 -9.19 -21.99
N GLU A 81 19.64 -10.27 -22.73
CA GLU A 81 19.07 -10.50 -24.07
C GLU A 81 17.54 -10.62 -24.06
N LEU A 82 16.92 -10.95 -22.92
CA LEU A 82 15.47 -11.01 -22.75
C LEU A 82 14.83 -9.62 -22.67
N PHE A 83 15.62 -8.58 -22.42
CA PHE A 83 15.17 -7.21 -22.21
C PHE A 83 15.48 -6.32 -23.42
N PRO A 84 14.66 -5.27 -23.69
CA PRO A 84 14.94 -4.30 -24.73
C PRO A 84 16.28 -3.57 -24.52
N ALA A 85 16.82 -2.94 -25.56
CA ALA A 85 18.12 -2.25 -25.47
C ALA A 85 18.13 -1.07 -24.47
N ASP A 86 16.98 -0.47 -24.23
CA ASP A 86 16.79 0.74 -23.41
C ASP A 86 16.18 0.36 -22.06
N ILE A 87 17.00 -0.19 -21.16
CA ILE A 87 16.60 -0.49 -19.78
C ILE A 87 17.42 0.31 -18.79
N GLU A 88 16.77 0.72 -17.70
CA GLU A 88 17.38 1.48 -16.62
C GLU A 88 16.99 0.89 -15.26
N VAL A 89 17.88 1.03 -14.28
CA VAL A 89 17.58 0.67 -12.89
C VAL A 89 16.38 1.49 -12.43
N GLY A 90 15.42 0.80 -11.83
CA GLY A 90 14.18 1.37 -11.36
C GLY A 90 13.01 1.24 -12.34
N MET A 91 13.24 0.83 -13.59
CA MET A 91 12.16 0.50 -14.53
C MET A 91 11.37 -0.72 -14.06
N ALA A 92 10.05 -0.68 -14.24
CA ALA A 92 9.14 -1.78 -13.94
C ALA A 92 8.73 -2.50 -15.23
N PHE A 93 8.62 -3.83 -15.15
CA PHE A 93 8.23 -4.73 -16.22
C PHE A 93 7.19 -5.70 -15.70
N GLU A 94 6.10 -5.87 -16.44
CA GLU A 94 5.15 -6.94 -16.20
C GLU A 94 5.72 -8.22 -16.83
N ARG A 95 5.91 -9.25 -16.00
CA ARG A 95 6.21 -10.58 -16.52
C ARG A 95 4.88 -11.24 -16.80
N VAL A 96 4.64 -11.62 -18.06
CA VAL A 96 3.48 -12.44 -18.41
C VAL A 96 3.90 -13.91 -18.23
N GLY A 97 3.26 -14.61 -17.28
CA GLY A 97 3.44 -16.05 -17.11
C GLY A 97 2.96 -16.85 -18.33
N ASP A 98 3.44 -18.09 -18.48
CA ASP A 98 3.13 -18.98 -19.63
C ASP A 98 1.62 -19.29 -19.74
N ASP A 99 0.87 -19.20 -18.63
CA ASP A 99 -0.58 -19.40 -18.56
C ASP A 99 -1.39 -18.09 -18.58
N GLY A 100 -0.73 -16.92 -18.65
CA GLY A 100 -1.39 -15.61 -18.68
C GLY A 100 -2.08 -15.19 -17.37
N GLU A 101 -1.84 -15.89 -16.25
CA GLU A 101 -2.50 -15.64 -14.95
C GLU A 101 -1.65 -14.88 -13.91
N ASP A 102 -0.35 -14.65 -14.16
CA ASP A 102 0.52 -13.95 -13.22
C ASP A 102 1.07 -12.67 -13.84
N ASP A 103 0.27 -11.59 -13.81
CA ASP A 103 0.70 -10.22 -14.14
C ASP A 103 1.56 -9.64 -13.00
N MET A 104 2.68 -10.30 -12.66
CA MET A 104 3.55 -9.81 -11.59
C MET A 104 4.49 -8.72 -12.12
N VAL A 105 4.47 -7.57 -11.45
CA VAL A 105 5.35 -6.44 -11.77
C VAL A 105 6.70 -6.67 -11.12
N PHE A 106 7.73 -6.71 -11.94
CA PHE A 106 9.13 -6.77 -11.52
C PHE A 106 9.82 -5.45 -11.78
N ARG A 107 10.68 -5.01 -10.86
CA ARG A 107 11.48 -3.81 -11.01
C ARG A 107 12.95 -4.17 -11.21
N ILE A 108 13.62 -3.52 -12.16
CA ILE A 108 15.07 -3.68 -12.33
C ILE A 108 15.76 -3.04 -11.13
N THR A 109 16.53 -3.83 -10.39
CA THR A 109 17.33 -3.37 -9.25
C THR A 109 18.80 -3.22 -9.58
N ASP A 110 19.32 -3.99 -10.54
CA ASP A 110 20.71 -3.90 -10.98
C ASP A 110 20.88 -4.36 -12.43
N ILE A 111 21.85 -3.77 -13.14
CA ILE A 111 22.19 -4.12 -14.52
C ILE A 111 23.70 -4.33 -14.62
N ALA A 112 24.11 -5.55 -14.99
CA ALA A 112 25.47 -5.92 -15.32
C ALA A 112 25.60 -6.26 -16.82
N ASP A 113 26.83 -6.39 -17.33
CA ASP A 113 27.13 -6.54 -18.78
C ASP A 113 26.27 -7.59 -19.52
N LYS A 114 25.90 -8.69 -18.85
CA LYS A 114 25.11 -9.79 -19.44
C LYS A 114 23.88 -10.17 -18.64
N LYS A 115 23.68 -9.60 -17.47
CA LYS A 115 22.66 -10.02 -16.50
C LYS A 115 21.89 -8.82 -15.99
N VAL A 116 20.60 -9.01 -15.80
CA VAL A 116 19.69 -8.02 -15.21
C VAL A 116 19.11 -8.64 -13.95
N VAL A 117 19.19 -7.92 -12.84
CA VAL A 117 18.54 -8.30 -11.59
C VAL A 117 17.19 -7.61 -11.54
N VAL A 118 16.15 -8.39 -11.36
CA VAL A 118 14.78 -7.91 -11.22
C VAL A 118 14.19 -8.37 -9.90
N ASP A 119 13.33 -7.55 -9.32
CA ASP A 119 12.72 -7.79 -8.02
C ASP A 119 11.20 -7.62 -8.11
N GLY A 120 10.46 -8.68 -7.80
CA GLY A 120 9.01 -8.70 -7.78
C GLY A 120 8.38 -8.28 -6.45
N ASN A 121 9.20 -7.98 -5.44
CA ASN A 121 8.69 -7.53 -4.14
C ASN A 121 8.05 -6.14 -4.24
N HIS A 122 7.08 -5.89 -3.36
CA HIS A 122 6.61 -4.53 -3.14
C HIS A 122 7.81 -3.64 -2.71
N PRO A 123 7.94 -2.38 -3.17
CA PRO A 123 9.08 -1.52 -2.83
C PRO A 123 9.31 -1.29 -1.33
N LEU A 124 8.29 -1.53 -0.51
CA LEU A 124 8.30 -1.40 0.95
C LEU A 124 8.24 -2.76 1.68
N ALA A 125 8.33 -3.88 0.96
CA ALA A 125 8.37 -5.21 1.56
C ALA A 125 9.62 -5.36 2.46
N GLY A 126 9.49 -6.09 3.56
CA GLY A 126 10.55 -6.26 4.57
C GLY A 126 10.83 -5.00 5.41
N MET A 127 10.16 -3.88 5.16
CA MET A 127 10.31 -2.65 5.93
C MET A 127 9.21 -2.51 6.98
N ALA A 128 9.60 -2.29 8.24
CA ALA A 128 8.64 -1.88 9.26
C ALA A 128 8.28 -0.40 9.08
N LEU A 129 7.01 -0.06 9.14
CA LEU A 129 6.50 1.28 8.88
C LEU A 129 5.83 1.87 10.11
N ILE A 130 6.07 3.15 10.38
CA ILE A 130 5.45 3.90 11.46
C ILE A 130 4.42 4.84 10.86
N PHE A 131 3.16 4.61 11.18
CA PHE A 131 2.03 5.42 10.77
C PHE A 131 1.68 6.42 11.88
N ASP A 132 1.82 7.71 11.57
CA ASP A 132 1.28 8.82 12.35
C ASP A 132 -0.04 9.24 11.73
N VAL A 133 -1.15 8.97 12.40
CA VAL A 133 -2.50 9.19 11.89
C VAL A 133 -3.25 10.18 12.77
N THR A 134 -3.97 11.11 12.14
CA THR A 134 -4.92 12.01 12.80
C THR A 134 -6.29 11.82 12.15
N ILE A 135 -7.30 11.53 12.97
CA ILE A 135 -8.67 11.32 12.47
C ILE A 135 -9.29 12.68 12.19
N ARG A 136 -9.48 12.99 10.91
CA ARG A 136 -9.97 14.29 10.45
C ARG A 136 -11.49 14.38 10.50
N ASP A 137 -12.18 13.35 10.02
CA ASP A 137 -13.64 13.29 9.99
C ASP A 137 -14.15 11.84 10.03
N VAL A 138 -15.34 11.65 10.59
CA VAL A 138 -16.03 10.35 10.64
C VAL A 138 -17.50 10.57 10.35
N ARG A 139 -18.01 9.90 9.32
CA ARG A 139 -19.42 9.94 8.93
C ARG A 139 -19.98 8.55 8.69
N ALA A 140 -21.30 8.42 8.69
CA ALA A 140 -21.95 7.20 8.20
C ALA A 140 -21.72 7.03 6.69
N ALA A 141 -21.50 5.79 6.26
CA ALA A 141 -21.47 5.44 4.84
C ALA A 141 -22.88 5.53 4.22
N THR A 142 -22.94 5.87 2.93
CA THR A 142 -24.18 5.80 2.16
C THR A 142 -24.53 4.36 1.80
N ALA A 143 -25.76 4.10 1.37
CA ALA A 143 -26.15 2.76 0.91
C ALA A 143 -25.30 2.29 -0.28
N GLU A 144 -25.02 3.19 -1.22
CA GLU A 144 -24.19 2.91 -2.41
C GLU A 144 -22.76 2.53 -2.03
N GLU A 145 -22.14 3.27 -1.09
CA GLU A 145 -20.78 2.96 -0.60
C GLU A 145 -20.71 1.59 0.08
N LEU A 146 -21.76 1.19 0.79
CA LEU A 146 -21.85 -0.12 1.43
C LEU A 146 -22.07 -1.26 0.44
N GLU A 147 -22.86 -1.02 -0.60
CA GLU A 147 -23.08 -1.99 -1.69
C GLU A 147 -21.80 -2.20 -2.52
N HIS A 148 -21.04 -1.13 -2.75
CA HIS A 148 -19.82 -1.16 -3.53
C HIS A 148 -18.57 -1.52 -2.71
N GLY A 149 -18.65 -1.42 -1.38
CA GLY A 149 -17.55 -1.72 -0.47
C GLY A 149 -16.43 -0.68 -0.45
N HIS A 150 -16.64 0.51 -1.02
CA HIS A 150 -15.66 1.60 -1.03
C HIS A 150 -16.35 2.96 -1.05
N VAL A 151 -15.59 4.00 -0.71
CA VAL A 151 -16.08 5.38 -0.60
C VAL A 151 -16.30 5.99 -1.98
N HIS A 152 -17.40 6.73 -2.17
CA HIS A 152 -17.73 7.46 -3.40
C HIS A 152 -17.66 8.98 -3.13
N GLY A 153 -17.01 9.76 -3.99
CA GLY A 153 -16.86 11.22 -3.83
C GLY A 153 -15.59 11.78 -4.49
N GLU A 154 -15.21 13.04 -4.19
CA GLU A 154 -14.03 13.74 -4.78
C GLU A 154 -12.70 12.99 -4.61
N HIS A 155 -12.64 11.98 -3.73
CA HIS A 155 -11.49 11.11 -3.47
C HIS A 155 -11.81 9.60 -3.58
N GLY A 156 -13.02 9.24 -4.05
CA GLY A 156 -13.41 7.85 -4.28
C GLY A 156 -13.03 7.41 -5.69
N HIS A 157 -12.62 6.15 -5.86
CA HIS A 157 -12.37 5.58 -7.19
C HIS A 157 -13.65 5.67 -8.03
N HIS A 158 -13.64 6.56 -9.02
CA HIS A 158 -14.64 6.56 -10.08
C HIS A 158 -14.40 5.32 -10.95
N HIS A 159 -15.40 4.45 -11.04
CA HIS A 159 -15.51 3.49 -12.15
C HIS A 159 -15.85 4.20 -13.46
#